data_AF-A0AAV9FI33-F1
#
_entry.id   AF-A0AAV9FI33-F1
#
_cell.length_a   1.000
_cell.length_b   1.000
_cell.length_c   1.000
_cell.angle_alpha   90.00
_cell.angle_beta   90.00
_cell.angle_gamma   90.00
#
_symmetry.space_group_name_H-M   'P 1'
#
loop_
_entity.id
_entity.type
_entity.pdbx_description
1 polymer ?
#
loop_
_entity_poly.entity_id
_entity_poly.type
_entity_poly.pdbx_seq_one_letter_code
_entity_poly.pdbx_strand_id
1 'polypeptide(L)'
;MLCLRRLHSFLGILTTLSPQYCSLPLSPKPPTLQFSMATLSEAALVAASPKLLFRQLFEKESSTYTYLLADVGHPDKPALLVDPVDSTVERDLKLVKELGLKLTYALNTHCHADHVTGTGLIKGKVPGVKSVISKASTAKADLHVEAGDKIFFGNLFLEVRATPGHTVGCVTYVTGDGPDQPQPRMAFTGDTLLIRGCGRTDFQGGSSQQLYKSVHSQIFTLPKDTFIYPAHDYKGFTVSTVREEIQFNPRLTKDEQTFQGIMENLNLPYPKKMDIAVPANVVCGLQDLVNNV
;
A
#
# COMPACT_ATOMS: atom_id res chain seq x y z
N MET A 1 -29.47 -0.09 51.04
CA MET A 1 -30.66 0.13 51.89
C MET A 1 -30.95 1.62 51.90
N LEU A 2 -32.21 1.97 51.64
CA LEU A 2 -32.99 3.20 51.90
C LEU A 2 -32.28 4.40 52.58
N CYS A 3 -32.59 5.68 52.35
CA CYS A 3 -33.87 6.40 52.23
C CYS A 3 -33.47 7.89 52.00
N LEU A 4 -33.99 8.72 51.08
CA LEU A 4 -35.33 9.29 50.86
C LEU A 4 -35.93 10.10 52.04
N ARG A 5 -36.39 11.33 51.69
CA ARG A 5 -37.40 12.23 52.34
C ARG A 5 -36.84 13.24 53.36
N ARG A 6 -37.36 14.47 53.55
CA ARG A 6 -38.63 15.20 53.26
C ARG A 6 -38.33 16.72 53.54
N LEU A 7 -38.76 17.68 52.72
CA LEU A 7 -39.99 18.51 52.73
C LEU A 7 -40.14 19.62 53.80
N HIS A 8 -40.75 20.71 53.32
CA HIS A 8 -41.46 21.83 53.99
C HIS A 8 -40.63 22.99 54.54
N SER A 9 -41.06 24.24 54.56
CA SER A 9 -42.14 25.06 53.96
C SER A 9 -42.03 26.41 54.68
N PHE A 10 -42.22 27.58 54.06
CA PHE A 10 -42.68 28.77 54.80
C PHE A 10 -43.44 29.74 53.89
N LEU A 11 -44.44 30.37 54.49
CA LEU A 11 -45.63 31.02 53.92
C LEU A 11 -45.65 32.52 54.28
N GLY A 12 -46.27 33.34 53.41
CA GLY A 12 -46.78 34.70 53.71
C GLY A 12 -45.77 35.83 53.45
N ILE A 13 -46.13 36.98 52.86
CA ILE A 13 -47.29 37.83 53.13
C ILE A 13 -47.67 38.64 51.86
N LEU A 14 -48.97 38.84 51.65
CA LEU A 14 -49.59 39.76 50.67
C LEU A 14 -49.53 41.21 51.17
N THR A 15 -49.24 42.16 50.27
CA THR A 15 -49.76 43.54 50.34
C THR A 15 -50.11 44.05 48.94
N THR A 16 -51.33 44.56 48.82
CA THR A 16 -52.00 45.16 47.65
C THR A 16 -51.50 46.56 47.36
N LEU A 17 -51.37 46.98 46.09
CA LEU A 17 -51.54 48.38 45.61
C LEU A 17 -51.82 48.40 44.09
N SER A 18 -52.61 49.40 43.68
CA SER A 18 -53.37 49.57 42.42
C SER A 18 -52.57 49.93 41.15
N PRO A 19 -53.15 49.84 39.93
CA PRO A 19 -52.42 49.99 38.67
C PRO A 19 -52.32 51.46 38.23
N GLN A 20 -51.14 51.88 37.80
CA GLN A 20 -50.95 53.08 36.98
C GLN A 20 -50.48 52.66 35.59
N TYR A 21 -51.31 52.92 34.59
CA TYR A 21 -50.99 52.79 33.18
C TYR A 21 -50.02 53.91 32.81
N CYS A 22 -48.80 53.53 32.41
CA CYS A 22 -47.85 54.43 31.77
C CYS A 22 -47.48 53.82 30.41
N SER A 23 -47.95 54.45 29.33
CA SER A 23 -47.69 54.08 27.95
C SER A 23 -46.26 54.46 27.56
N LEU A 24 -45.43 53.47 27.23
CA LEU A 24 -44.09 53.66 26.64
C LEU A 24 -44.11 53.29 25.14
N PRO A 25 -43.33 53.99 24.29
CA PRO A 25 -43.37 53.86 22.84
C PRO A 25 -42.70 52.58 22.33
N LEU A 26 -43.16 52.09 21.18
CA LEU A 26 -42.63 50.89 20.50
C LEU A 26 -41.15 51.04 20.14
N SER A 27 -40.33 50.09 20.59
CA SER A 27 -38.95 49.87 20.13
C SER A 27 -38.93 49.36 18.68
N PRO A 28 -37.96 49.76 17.84
CA PRO A 28 -37.79 49.20 16.50
C PRO A 28 -37.38 47.72 16.57
N LYS A 29 -37.84 46.93 15.60
CA LYS A 29 -37.49 45.50 15.42
C LYS A 29 -35.97 45.35 15.18
N PRO A 30 -35.33 44.29 15.71
CA PRO A 30 -33.94 44.00 15.39
C PRO A 30 -33.80 43.59 13.91
N PRO A 31 -32.63 43.81 13.28
CA PRO A 31 -32.42 43.44 11.90
C PRO A 31 -32.43 41.91 11.75
N THR A 32 -33.17 41.44 10.76
CA THR A 32 -33.22 40.03 10.36
C THR A 32 -31.84 39.65 9.79
N LEU A 33 -31.08 38.84 10.51
CA LEU A 33 -29.88 38.19 9.98
C LEU A 33 -30.31 37.21 8.88
N GLN A 34 -30.14 37.62 7.64
CA GLN A 34 -30.30 36.75 6.48
C GLN A 34 -29.09 35.81 6.46
N PHE A 35 -29.26 34.59 6.96
CA PHE A 35 -28.32 33.50 6.70
C PHE A 35 -28.43 33.15 5.22
N SER A 36 -27.44 33.59 4.44
CA SER A 36 -27.20 33.02 3.12
C SER A 36 -26.83 31.55 3.33
N MET A 37 -27.75 30.64 3.02
CA MET A 37 -27.38 29.25 2.77
C MET A 37 -26.56 29.27 1.49
N ALA A 38 -25.24 29.26 1.64
CA ALA A 38 -24.36 28.89 0.55
C ALA A 38 -24.84 27.52 0.05
N THR A 39 -25.38 27.49 -1.17
CA THR A 39 -25.57 26.24 -1.89
C THR A 39 -24.19 25.66 -2.10
N LEU A 40 -23.78 24.74 -1.23
CA LEU A 40 -22.76 23.77 -1.57
C LEU A 40 -23.27 23.09 -2.84
N SER A 41 -22.58 23.29 -3.96
CA SER A 41 -22.88 22.53 -5.17
C SER A 41 -22.87 21.04 -4.80
N GLU A 42 -23.78 20.23 -5.32
CA GLU A 42 -23.73 18.76 -5.18
C GLU A 42 -22.37 18.16 -5.56
N ALA A 43 -21.54 18.88 -6.33
CA ALA A 43 -20.15 18.53 -6.61
C ALA A 43 -19.22 18.51 -5.37
N ALA A 44 -19.62 19.10 -4.25
CA ALA A 44 -18.85 19.16 -3.00
C ALA A 44 -19.31 18.13 -1.94
N LEU A 45 -20.28 17.27 -2.26
CA LEU A 45 -20.86 16.29 -1.35
C LEU A 45 -20.97 14.91 -2.03
N VAL A 46 -19.82 14.32 -2.36
CA VAL A 46 -19.38 12.97 -2.00
C VAL A 46 -17.96 12.87 -2.58
N ALA A 47 -16.95 13.36 -1.86
CA ALA A 47 -15.63 12.77 -2.01
C ALA A 47 -15.79 11.34 -1.51
N ALA A 48 -16.05 10.41 -2.43
CA ALA A 48 -16.32 9.04 -2.05
C ALA A 48 -15.15 8.53 -1.21
N SER A 49 -15.46 7.99 -0.04
CA SER A 49 -14.43 7.41 0.83
C SER A 49 -13.60 6.43 0.01
N PRO A 50 -12.26 6.51 0.08
CA PRO A 50 -11.39 5.64 -0.68
C PRO A 50 -11.79 4.19 -0.48
N LYS A 51 -11.92 3.45 -1.57
CA LYS A 51 -12.35 2.05 -1.54
C LYS A 51 -11.34 1.23 -2.30
N LEU A 52 -10.51 0.50 -1.56
CA LEU A 52 -9.51 -0.38 -2.17
C LEU A 52 -10.21 -1.52 -2.91
N LEU A 53 -9.99 -1.61 -4.21
CA LEU A 53 -10.08 -2.87 -4.95
C LEU A 53 -8.69 -3.51 -4.93
N PHE A 54 -8.64 -4.78 -4.54
CA PHE A 54 -7.40 -5.56 -4.48
C PHE A 54 -7.57 -6.90 -5.21
N ARG A 55 -6.58 -7.27 -6.01
CA ARG A 55 -6.43 -8.61 -6.59
C ARG A 55 -4.98 -9.07 -6.48
N GLN A 56 -4.82 -10.32 -6.08
CA GLN A 56 -3.56 -11.06 -6.19
C GLN A 56 -3.68 -12.02 -7.37
N LEU A 57 -2.73 -11.94 -8.29
CA LEU A 57 -2.66 -12.73 -9.52
C LEU A 57 -1.39 -13.57 -9.45
N PHE A 58 -1.39 -14.76 -10.06
CA PHE A 58 -0.27 -15.69 -9.98
C PHE A 58 0.22 -16.07 -11.37
N GLU A 59 1.54 -15.96 -11.59
CA GLU A 59 2.25 -16.49 -12.76
C GLU A 59 2.89 -17.83 -12.35
N LYS A 60 2.60 -18.89 -13.10
CA LYS A 60 2.89 -20.26 -12.68
C LYS A 60 4.33 -20.69 -12.91
N GLU A 61 5.01 -20.18 -13.94
CA GLU A 61 6.36 -20.62 -14.26
C GLU A 61 7.39 -20.11 -13.24
N SER A 62 7.29 -18.85 -12.88
CA SER A 62 8.16 -18.15 -11.91
C SER A 62 7.65 -18.26 -10.47
N SER A 63 6.38 -18.63 -10.30
CA SER A 63 5.66 -18.56 -9.02
C SER A 63 5.52 -17.12 -8.48
N THR A 64 5.48 -16.15 -9.38
CA THR A 64 5.35 -14.73 -9.03
C THR A 64 3.90 -14.34 -8.74
N TYR A 65 3.73 -13.55 -7.69
CA TYR A 65 2.52 -12.80 -7.43
C TYR A 65 2.60 -11.41 -8.03
N THR A 66 1.61 -11.07 -8.85
CA THR A 66 1.35 -9.70 -9.30
C THR A 66 0.16 -9.14 -8.52
N TYR A 67 0.26 -7.91 -8.05
CA TYR A 67 -0.79 -7.27 -7.26
C TYR A 67 -1.44 -6.11 -8.00
N LEU A 68 -2.76 -6.14 -8.16
CA LEU A 68 -3.55 -5.04 -8.71
C LEU A 68 -4.27 -4.32 -7.56
N LEU A 69 -4.00 -3.02 -7.43
CA LEU A 69 -4.64 -2.13 -6.47
C LEU A 69 -5.33 -1.00 -7.21
N ALA A 70 -6.52 -0.61 -6.76
CA ALA A 70 -7.21 0.57 -7.29
C ALA A 70 -8.05 1.27 -6.23
N ASP A 71 -8.17 2.59 -6.33
CA ASP A 71 -9.16 3.35 -5.58
C ASP A 71 -10.46 3.41 -6.39
N VAL A 72 -11.39 2.49 -6.13
CA VAL A 72 -12.69 2.47 -6.84
C VAL A 72 -13.70 3.46 -6.25
N GLY A 73 -13.34 4.19 -5.20
CA GLY A 73 -14.10 5.35 -4.73
C GLY A 73 -13.88 6.57 -5.62
N HIS A 74 -12.67 6.73 -6.17
CA HIS A 74 -12.36 7.84 -7.06
C HIS A 74 -13.06 7.69 -8.44
N PRO A 75 -13.61 8.78 -9.05
CA PRO A 75 -14.32 8.73 -10.32
C PRO A 75 -13.55 8.05 -11.46
N ASP A 76 -12.25 8.34 -11.57
CA ASP A 76 -11.35 7.75 -12.57
C ASP A 76 -10.93 6.30 -12.28
N LYS A 77 -11.19 5.76 -11.10
CA LYS A 77 -10.70 4.45 -10.62
C LYS A 77 -9.20 4.22 -10.90
N PRO A 78 -8.31 5.11 -10.44
CA PRO A 78 -6.87 5.01 -10.66
C PRO A 78 -6.33 3.74 -10.00
N ALA A 79 -5.47 3.04 -10.74
CA ALA A 79 -4.96 1.73 -10.39
C ALA A 79 -3.47 1.60 -10.64
N LEU A 80 -2.85 0.65 -9.93
CA LEU A 80 -1.47 0.26 -10.13
C LEU A 80 -1.29 -1.25 -10.10
N LEU A 81 -0.22 -1.72 -10.74
CA LEU A 81 0.25 -3.10 -10.67
C LEU A 81 1.60 -3.14 -9.94
N VAL A 82 1.80 -4.10 -9.05
CA VAL A 82 3.10 -4.40 -8.42
C VAL A 82 3.58 -5.76 -8.94
N ASP A 83 4.83 -5.81 -9.38
CA ASP A 83 5.54 -6.98 -9.92
C ASP A 83 4.77 -7.67 -11.08
N PRO A 84 4.40 -6.93 -12.16
CA PRO A 84 3.79 -7.54 -13.34
C PRO A 84 4.80 -8.36 -14.14
N VAL A 85 4.38 -9.52 -14.66
CA VAL A 85 5.21 -10.41 -15.48
C VAL A 85 4.87 -10.27 -16.97
N ASP A 86 5.88 -10.29 -17.84
CA ASP A 86 5.74 -10.11 -19.29
C ASP A 86 4.73 -11.08 -19.94
N SER A 87 4.80 -12.35 -19.58
CA SER A 87 3.96 -13.44 -20.08
C SER A 87 2.48 -13.30 -19.70
N THR A 88 2.17 -12.49 -18.68
CA THR A 88 0.80 -12.28 -18.20
C THR A 88 0.25 -10.88 -18.47
N VAL A 89 0.96 -10.02 -19.20
CA VAL A 89 0.51 -8.65 -19.50
C VAL A 89 -0.89 -8.62 -20.12
N GLU A 90 -1.19 -9.51 -21.08
CA GLU A 90 -2.53 -9.56 -21.70
C GLU A 90 -3.63 -9.92 -20.70
N ARG A 91 -3.35 -10.85 -19.78
CA ARG A 91 -4.27 -11.19 -18.68
C ARG A 91 -4.54 -9.97 -17.81
N ASP A 92 -3.47 -9.27 -17.42
CA ASP A 92 -3.54 -8.16 -16.48
C ASP A 92 -4.30 -6.98 -17.10
N LEU A 93 -3.99 -6.62 -18.35
CA LEU A 93 -4.67 -5.55 -19.08
C LEU A 93 -6.13 -5.87 -19.37
N LYS A 94 -6.45 -7.14 -19.66
CA LYS A 94 -7.84 -7.58 -19.80
C LYS A 94 -8.62 -7.37 -18.50
N LEU A 95 -8.06 -7.78 -17.36
CA LEU A 95 -8.69 -7.60 -16.06
C LEU A 95 -8.88 -6.12 -15.70
N VAL A 96 -7.85 -5.29 -15.93
CA VAL A 96 -7.92 -3.83 -15.74
C VAL A 96 -9.08 -3.24 -16.56
N LYS A 97 -9.22 -3.65 -17.82
CA LYS A 97 -10.31 -3.20 -18.71
C LYS A 97 -11.69 -3.68 -18.24
N GLU A 98 -11.82 -4.96 -17.88
CA GLU A 98 -13.09 -5.54 -17.41
C GLU A 98 -13.58 -4.89 -16.12
N LEU A 99 -12.67 -4.49 -15.24
CA LEU A 99 -12.98 -3.77 -14.00
C LEU A 99 -13.17 -2.26 -14.20
N GLY A 100 -12.93 -1.74 -15.41
CA GLY A 100 -13.05 -0.32 -15.76
C GLY A 100 -12.06 0.56 -15.01
N LEU A 101 -10.83 0.10 -14.82
CA LEU A 101 -9.79 0.79 -14.05
C LEU A 101 -8.89 1.63 -14.96
N LYS A 102 -8.38 2.76 -14.43
CA LYS A 102 -7.36 3.58 -15.07
C LYS A 102 -5.99 3.21 -14.52
N LEU A 103 -5.26 2.35 -15.22
CA LEU A 103 -3.90 2.01 -14.83
C LEU A 103 -2.99 3.24 -14.96
N THR A 104 -2.30 3.62 -13.88
CA THR A 104 -1.39 4.77 -13.84
C THR A 104 0.06 4.36 -13.63
N TYR A 105 0.29 3.32 -12.83
CA TYR A 105 1.64 2.85 -12.50
C TYR A 105 1.77 1.33 -12.66
N ALA A 106 2.95 0.92 -13.11
CA ALA A 106 3.41 -0.46 -13.06
C ALA A 106 4.74 -0.49 -12.32
N LEU A 107 4.73 -1.01 -11.09
CA LEU A 107 5.82 -0.96 -10.13
C LEU A 107 6.55 -2.29 -10.08
N ASN A 108 7.84 -2.24 -9.77
CA ASN A 108 8.59 -3.40 -9.30
C ASN A 108 9.09 -3.17 -7.87
N THR A 109 9.07 -4.21 -7.05
CA THR A 109 9.70 -4.23 -5.71
C THR A 109 11.22 -4.29 -5.82
N HIS A 110 11.74 -4.94 -6.85
CA HIS A 110 13.17 -5.03 -7.14
C HIS A 110 13.43 -5.45 -8.60
N CYS A 111 14.70 -5.55 -9.00
CA CYS A 111 15.07 -6.12 -10.29
C CYS A 111 15.01 -7.66 -10.19
N HIS A 112 13.96 -8.27 -10.70
CA HIS A 112 13.72 -9.72 -10.61
C HIS A 112 14.75 -10.55 -11.39
N ALA A 113 15.03 -11.76 -10.93
CA ALA A 113 15.99 -12.69 -11.57
C ALA A 113 15.34 -13.97 -12.12
N ASP A 114 14.06 -14.16 -11.86
CA ASP A 114 13.28 -15.36 -12.17
C ASP A 114 12.27 -15.13 -13.32
N HIS A 115 11.92 -13.88 -13.62
CA HIS A 115 11.05 -13.50 -14.74
C HIS A 115 11.44 -12.16 -15.35
N VAL A 116 10.95 -11.88 -16.56
CA VAL A 116 11.06 -10.57 -17.20
C VAL A 116 9.86 -9.71 -16.81
N THR A 117 10.12 -8.47 -16.39
CA THR A 117 9.09 -7.51 -16.00
C THR A 117 8.15 -7.20 -17.16
N GLY A 118 6.85 -7.16 -16.89
CA GLY A 118 5.82 -6.72 -17.83
C GLY A 118 5.74 -5.19 -17.98
N THR A 119 6.46 -4.42 -17.17
CA THR A 119 6.36 -2.95 -17.14
C THR A 119 6.60 -2.29 -18.51
N GLY A 120 7.60 -2.75 -19.27
CA GLY A 120 7.90 -2.22 -20.60
C GLY A 120 6.77 -2.45 -21.59
N LEU A 121 6.24 -3.68 -21.64
CA LEU A 121 5.12 -4.06 -22.50
C LEU A 121 3.83 -3.31 -22.14
N ILE A 122 3.53 -3.18 -20.85
CA ILE A 122 2.36 -2.44 -20.36
C ILE A 122 2.40 -0.99 -20.84
N LYS A 123 3.55 -0.31 -20.72
CA LYS A 123 3.72 1.07 -21.20
C LYS A 123 3.50 1.21 -22.71
N GLY A 124 4.00 0.24 -23.48
CA GLY A 124 3.79 0.21 -24.93
C GLY A 124 2.33 0.02 -25.34
N LYS A 125 1.54 -0.67 -24.50
CA LYS A 125 0.12 -0.98 -24.77
C LYS A 125 -0.86 0.02 -24.17
N VAL A 126 -0.50 0.69 -23.09
CA VAL A 126 -1.36 1.64 -22.37
C VAL A 126 -0.64 2.99 -22.23
N PRO A 127 -0.81 3.91 -23.21
CA PRO A 127 -0.17 5.21 -23.17
C PRO A 127 -0.48 5.96 -21.87
N GLY A 128 0.56 6.52 -21.25
CA GLY A 128 0.45 7.30 -20.00
C GLY A 128 0.71 6.50 -18.73
N VAL A 129 0.73 5.16 -18.78
CA VAL A 129 1.24 4.35 -17.65
C VAL A 129 2.73 4.64 -17.47
N LYS A 130 3.18 4.77 -16.22
CA LYS A 130 4.59 4.96 -15.87
C LYS A 130 5.15 3.73 -15.17
N SER A 131 6.32 3.26 -15.59
CA SER A 131 7.07 2.27 -14.83
C SER A 131 7.76 2.90 -13.63
N VAL A 132 7.76 2.18 -12.50
CA VAL A 132 8.35 2.64 -11.23
C VAL A 132 9.25 1.56 -10.66
N ILE A 133 10.46 1.93 -10.24
CA ILE A 133 11.36 1.04 -9.51
C ILE A 133 12.24 1.85 -8.55
N SER A 134 12.88 1.21 -7.58
CA SER A 134 13.77 1.93 -6.68
C SER A 134 14.97 2.51 -7.42
N LYS A 135 15.42 3.70 -7.00
CA LYS A 135 16.66 4.31 -7.52
C LYS A 135 17.88 3.43 -7.24
N ALA A 136 17.91 2.77 -6.08
CA ALA A 136 18.98 1.88 -5.65
C ALA A 136 19.13 0.62 -6.53
N SER A 137 18.09 0.24 -7.28
CA SER A 137 18.16 -0.90 -8.22
C SER A 137 19.07 -0.63 -9.43
N THR A 138 19.34 0.64 -9.75
CA THR A 138 20.03 1.11 -10.97
C THR A 138 19.33 0.76 -12.30
N ALA A 139 18.19 0.06 -12.25
CA ALA A 139 17.41 -0.26 -13.43
C ALA A 139 16.71 0.98 -14.00
N LYS A 140 16.47 0.97 -15.31
CA LYS A 140 15.72 2.01 -16.00
C LYS A 140 14.23 1.92 -15.65
N ALA A 141 13.58 3.07 -15.45
CA ALA A 141 12.14 3.23 -15.29
C ALA A 141 11.76 4.68 -15.65
N ASP A 142 10.46 4.97 -15.80
CA ASP A 142 10.02 6.36 -15.99
C ASP A 142 10.15 7.18 -14.71
N LEU A 143 9.96 6.53 -13.56
CA LEU A 143 10.07 7.12 -12.23
C LEU A 143 10.92 6.23 -11.32
N HIS A 144 11.75 6.87 -10.51
CA HIS A 144 12.51 6.22 -9.45
C HIS A 144 11.98 6.61 -8.09
N VAL A 145 11.99 5.68 -7.15
CA VAL A 145 11.58 5.92 -5.76
C VAL A 145 12.71 5.65 -4.77
N GLU A 146 12.66 6.37 -3.65
CA GLU A 146 13.55 6.26 -2.50
C GLU A 146 12.73 6.04 -1.21
N ALA A 147 13.41 5.74 -0.10
CA ALA A 147 12.74 5.51 1.18
C ALA A 147 11.97 6.77 1.62
N GLY A 148 10.72 6.59 2.07
CA GLY A 148 9.84 7.67 2.52
C GLY A 148 8.96 8.27 1.42
N ASP A 149 9.21 7.94 0.15
CA ASP A 149 8.32 8.35 -0.94
C ASP A 149 6.92 7.76 -0.79
N LYS A 150 5.94 8.43 -1.40
CA LYS A 150 4.55 7.99 -1.45
C LYS A 150 4.06 7.92 -2.89
N ILE A 151 3.49 6.79 -3.28
CA ILE A 151 2.91 6.57 -4.60
C ILE A 151 1.39 6.62 -4.47
N PHE A 152 0.80 7.72 -4.93
CA PHE A 152 -0.64 7.97 -4.83
C PHE A 152 -1.41 7.37 -6.02
N PHE A 153 -2.58 6.80 -5.75
CA PHE A 153 -3.54 6.34 -6.75
C PHE A 153 -4.95 6.68 -6.26
N GLY A 154 -5.44 7.84 -6.66
CA GLY A 154 -6.65 8.43 -6.08
C GLY A 154 -6.34 8.96 -4.68
N ASN A 155 -7.19 8.64 -3.70
CA ASN A 155 -6.99 9.03 -2.30
C ASN A 155 -6.17 7.99 -1.51
N LEU A 156 -5.79 6.89 -2.14
CA LEU A 156 -4.94 5.84 -1.56
C LEU A 156 -3.47 6.07 -1.90
N PHE A 157 -2.57 5.59 -1.04
CA PHE A 157 -1.14 5.61 -1.33
C PHE A 157 -0.38 4.39 -0.80
N LEU A 158 0.77 4.12 -1.45
CA LEU A 158 1.81 3.22 -0.96
C LEU A 158 3.00 4.03 -0.44
N GLU A 159 3.38 3.83 0.82
CA GLU A 159 4.64 4.26 1.42
C GLU A 159 5.77 3.34 0.93
N VAL A 160 6.90 3.92 0.53
CA VAL A 160 8.08 3.18 0.10
C VAL A 160 9.05 3.01 1.27
N ARG A 161 9.32 1.77 1.67
CA ARG A 161 10.38 1.43 2.64
C ARG A 161 11.52 0.75 1.92
N ALA A 162 12.74 1.28 2.07
CA ALA A 162 13.92 0.58 1.57
C ALA A 162 14.16 -0.69 2.39
N THR A 163 14.12 -1.85 1.74
CA THR A 163 14.33 -3.14 2.38
C THR A 163 15.38 -3.99 1.65
N PRO A 164 16.59 -3.44 1.41
CA PRO A 164 17.64 -4.14 0.68
C PRO A 164 18.13 -5.38 1.43
N GLY A 165 18.71 -6.31 0.69
CA GLY A 165 19.31 -7.53 1.24
C GLY A 165 19.17 -8.72 0.32
N HIS A 166 17.99 -8.91 -0.29
CA HIS A 166 17.85 -9.86 -1.40
C HIS A 166 18.59 -9.31 -2.64
N THR A 167 18.30 -8.05 -2.97
CA THR A 167 19.12 -7.21 -3.85
C THR A 167 19.41 -5.88 -3.17
N VAL A 168 20.34 -5.10 -3.72
CA VAL A 168 20.59 -3.72 -3.26
C VAL A 168 19.40 -2.77 -3.48
N GLY A 169 18.49 -3.12 -4.40
CA GLY A 169 17.38 -2.28 -4.83
C GLY A 169 16.03 -2.67 -4.26
N CYS A 170 15.94 -3.64 -3.35
CA CYS A 170 14.64 -4.06 -2.83
C CYS A 170 13.95 -2.95 -2.02
N VAL A 171 12.67 -2.76 -2.29
CA VAL A 171 11.75 -1.95 -1.48
C VAL A 171 10.54 -2.77 -1.09
N THR A 172 9.95 -2.42 0.05
CA THR A 172 8.63 -2.87 0.48
C THR A 172 7.65 -1.71 0.30
N TYR A 173 6.56 -1.95 -0.42
CA TYR A 173 5.47 -0.99 -0.53
C TYR A 173 4.43 -1.26 0.55
N VAL A 174 4.04 -0.25 1.32
CA VAL A 174 3.07 -0.42 2.41
C VAL A 174 1.88 0.51 2.20
N THR A 175 0.64 0.02 2.25
CA THR A 175 -0.55 0.90 2.22
C THR A 175 -0.47 1.94 3.33
N GLY A 176 -1.00 3.14 3.09
CA GLY A 176 -0.89 4.25 4.03
C GLY A 176 -1.40 3.97 5.45
N ASP A 177 -0.96 4.78 6.40
CA ASP A 177 -1.29 4.72 7.83
C ASP A 177 -2.35 5.75 8.27
N GLY A 178 -2.87 6.54 7.32
CA GLY A 178 -3.94 7.50 7.57
C GLY A 178 -5.29 6.85 7.91
N PRO A 179 -6.23 7.61 8.49
CA PRO A 179 -7.55 7.09 8.91
C PRO A 179 -8.39 6.59 7.73
N ASP A 180 -8.20 7.16 6.54
CA ASP A 180 -8.90 6.79 5.30
C ASP A 180 -8.09 5.80 4.44
N GLN A 181 -7.08 5.13 5.01
CA GLN A 181 -6.28 4.13 4.30
C GLN A 181 -6.74 2.69 4.65
N PRO A 182 -6.35 1.67 3.88
CA PRO A 182 -6.74 0.28 4.13
C PRO A 182 -6.30 -0.19 5.53
N GLN A 183 -7.23 -0.80 6.25
CA GLN A 183 -6.99 -1.43 7.56
C GLN A 183 -7.49 -2.89 7.54
N PRO A 184 -6.69 -3.88 8.00
CA PRO A 184 -5.28 -3.75 8.36
C PRO A 184 -4.40 -3.25 7.21
N ARG A 185 -3.23 -2.68 7.53
CA ARG A 185 -2.25 -2.30 6.49
C ARG A 185 -1.82 -3.53 5.69
N MET A 186 -1.37 -3.31 4.46
CA MET A 186 -0.83 -4.35 3.58
C MET A 186 0.59 -3.97 3.18
N ALA A 187 1.53 -4.90 3.29
CA ALA A 187 2.92 -4.74 2.90
C ALA A 187 3.26 -5.71 1.76
N PHE A 188 3.67 -5.14 0.62
CA PHE A 188 4.16 -5.87 -0.55
C PHE A 188 5.68 -5.98 -0.45
N THR A 189 6.15 -7.12 0.05
CA THR A 189 7.51 -7.27 0.60
C THR A 189 8.57 -7.70 -0.40
N GLY A 190 8.19 -7.82 -1.68
CA GLY A 190 9.05 -8.40 -2.70
C GLY A 190 9.61 -9.74 -2.24
N ASP A 191 10.90 -9.93 -2.48
CA ASP A 191 11.65 -11.08 -1.97
C ASP A 191 12.43 -10.78 -0.68
N THR A 192 12.24 -9.61 -0.07
CA THR A 192 12.84 -9.33 1.24
C THR A 192 12.26 -10.28 2.31
N LEU A 193 10.93 -10.45 2.31
CA LEU A 193 10.23 -11.36 3.22
C LEU A 193 9.26 -12.23 2.42
N LEU A 194 9.38 -13.55 2.58
CA LEU A 194 8.47 -14.55 2.01
C LEU A 194 7.66 -15.21 3.14
N ILE A 195 6.58 -15.89 2.80
CA ILE A 195 5.75 -16.60 3.79
C ILE A 195 6.55 -17.78 4.38
N ARG A 196 6.91 -17.67 5.67
CA ARG A 196 7.81 -18.60 6.38
C ARG A 196 9.20 -18.70 5.72
N GLY A 197 9.69 -17.62 5.11
CA GLY A 197 10.98 -17.59 4.47
C GLY A 197 11.48 -16.19 4.15
N CYS A 198 12.46 -16.12 3.27
CA CYS A 198 13.00 -14.90 2.69
C CYS A 198 13.72 -15.27 1.38
N GLY A 199 13.92 -14.28 0.52
CA GLY A 199 14.72 -14.42 -0.69
C GLY A 199 16.17 -14.78 -0.38
N ARG A 200 16.84 -15.35 -1.37
CA ARG A 200 18.29 -15.63 -1.31
C ARG A 200 19.10 -14.32 -1.27
N THR A 201 20.36 -14.37 -0.88
CA THR A 201 21.18 -13.16 -0.65
C THR A 201 22.58 -13.24 -1.26
N ASP A 202 22.81 -14.23 -2.12
CA ASP A 202 24.10 -14.59 -2.72
C ASP A 202 24.30 -14.05 -4.14
N PHE A 203 23.34 -13.28 -4.67
CA PHE A 203 23.37 -12.66 -6.00
C PHE A 203 22.92 -11.20 -5.94
N GLN A 204 23.08 -10.45 -7.05
CA GLN A 204 22.54 -9.09 -7.24
C GLN A 204 22.92 -8.07 -6.12
N GLY A 205 24.12 -8.23 -5.55
CA GLY A 205 24.60 -7.43 -4.44
C GLY A 205 23.88 -7.70 -3.11
N GLY A 206 23.26 -8.88 -2.98
CA GLY A 206 22.58 -9.33 -1.78
C GLY A 206 23.51 -9.43 -0.57
N SER A 207 22.91 -9.33 0.61
CA SER A 207 23.57 -9.42 1.91
C SER A 207 22.60 -9.94 2.95
N SER A 208 22.91 -11.08 3.55
CA SER A 208 22.13 -11.66 4.66
C SER A 208 22.05 -10.71 5.84
N GLN A 209 23.17 -10.09 6.22
CA GLN A 209 23.17 -9.08 7.28
C GLN A 209 22.21 -7.92 6.96
N GLN A 210 22.26 -7.39 5.74
CA GLN A 210 21.41 -6.28 5.34
C GLN A 210 19.93 -6.69 5.30
N LEU A 211 19.64 -7.89 4.77
CA LEU A 211 18.29 -8.46 4.74
C LEU A 211 17.69 -8.54 6.15
N TYR A 212 18.46 -9.10 7.09
CA TYR A 212 18.05 -9.24 8.48
C TYR A 212 17.68 -7.88 9.09
N LYS A 213 18.57 -6.88 8.94
CA LYS A 213 18.34 -5.51 9.43
C LYS A 213 17.14 -4.85 8.75
N SER A 214 16.96 -5.04 7.45
CA SER A 214 15.82 -4.52 6.68
C SER A 214 14.51 -5.08 7.20
N VAL A 215 14.38 -6.40 7.33
CA VAL A 215 13.16 -7.04 7.85
C VAL A 215 12.84 -6.53 9.25
N HIS A 216 13.81 -6.58 10.16
CA HIS A 216 13.60 -6.24 11.58
C HIS A 216 13.29 -4.76 11.80
N SER A 217 13.88 -3.85 11.02
CA SER A 217 13.67 -2.40 11.19
C SER A 217 12.50 -1.84 10.39
N GLN A 218 12.15 -2.43 9.24
CA GLN A 218 11.15 -1.86 8.33
C GLN A 218 9.85 -2.65 8.26
N ILE A 219 9.89 -3.97 8.43
CA ILE A 219 8.72 -4.83 8.26
C ILE A 219 8.18 -5.27 9.63
N PHE A 220 9.04 -5.75 10.53
CA PHE A 220 8.61 -6.20 11.87
C PHE A 220 8.24 -5.06 12.81
N THR A 221 8.50 -3.81 12.42
CA THR A 221 8.03 -2.60 13.12
C THR A 221 6.61 -2.16 12.71
N LEU A 222 6.03 -2.78 11.68
CA LEU A 222 4.63 -2.53 11.30
C LEU A 222 3.65 -3.12 12.33
N PRO A 223 2.38 -2.66 12.37
CA PRO A 223 1.35 -3.28 13.18
C PRO A 223 1.27 -4.79 12.96
N LYS A 224 1.10 -5.56 14.03
CA LYS A 224 1.15 -7.03 14.02
C LYS A 224 0.12 -7.68 13.07
N ASP A 225 -1.00 -7.03 12.85
CA ASP A 225 -2.08 -7.45 11.95
C ASP A 225 -1.86 -7.05 10.48
N THR A 226 -0.78 -6.32 10.16
CA THR A 226 -0.41 -5.97 8.78
C THR A 226 -0.24 -7.24 7.96
N PHE A 227 -0.93 -7.31 6.82
CA PHE A 227 -0.79 -8.42 5.87
C PHE A 227 0.55 -8.34 5.14
N ILE A 228 1.17 -9.51 4.94
CA ILE A 228 2.40 -9.70 4.17
C ILE A 228 2.05 -10.36 2.85
N TYR A 229 2.36 -9.66 1.76
CA TYR A 229 2.16 -10.08 0.38
C TYR A 229 3.52 -10.16 -0.33
N PRO A 230 4.14 -11.36 -0.44
CA PRO A 230 5.47 -11.51 -1.03
C PRO A 230 5.44 -11.44 -2.56
N ALA A 231 6.59 -11.27 -3.21
CA ALA A 231 6.65 -11.45 -4.67
C ALA A 231 6.51 -12.92 -5.09
N HIS A 232 6.92 -13.87 -4.24
CA HIS A 232 6.88 -15.30 -4.57
C HIS A 232 6.34 -16.17 -3.44
N ASP A 233 5.74 -17.30 -3.80
CA ASP A 233 5.55 -18.44 -2.90
C ASP A 233 5.63 -19.77 -3.67
N TYR A 234 6.29 -20.76 -3.06
CA TYR A 234 6.55 -22.06 -3.68
C TYR A 234 5.80 -23.22 -3.01
N LYS A 235 4.85 -22.91 -2.12
CA LYS A 235 4.10 -23.88 -1.29
C LYS A 235 2.57 -23.72 -1.43
N GLY A 236 2.10 -22.76 -2.22
CA GLY A 236 0.69 -22.44 -2.41
C GLY A 236 0.10 -21.51 -1.34
N PHE A 237 0.93 -20.84 -0.54
CA PHE A 237 0.47 -19.81 0.39
C PHE A 237 0.34 -18.46 -0.32
N THR A 238 -0.69 -17.69 0.06
CA THR A 238 -1.05 -16.44 -0.62
C THR A 238 -0.82 -15.20 0.24
N VAL A 239 -0.90 -15.32 1.56
CA VAL A 239 -0.74 -14.19 2.50
C VAL A 239 -0.24 -14.69 3.86
N SER A 240 0.48 -13.83 4.59
CA SER A 240 0.82 -13.99 6.00
C SER A 240 0.55 -12.69 6.76
N THR A 241 0.97 -12.59 8.02
CA THR A 241 0.93 -11.34 8.79
C THR A 241 2.28 -11.05 9.45
N VAL A 242 2.52 -9.79 9.81
CA VAL A 242 3.70 -9.41 10.59
C VAL A 242 3.81 -10.23 11.87
N ARG A 243 2.69 -10.43 12.59
CA ARG A 243 2.63 -11.28 13.80
C ARG A 243 3.13 -12.69 13.51
N GLU A 244 2.60 -13.27 12.45
CA GLU A 244 2.92 -14.63 12.06
C GLU A 244 4.39 -14.79 11.70
N GLU A 245 4.97 -13.88 10.93
CA GLU A 245 6.38 -13.97 10.55
C GLU A 245 7.33 -13.70 11.72
N ILE A 246 7.00 -12.78 12.63
CA ILE A 246 7.74 -12.57 13.88
C ILE A 246 7.75 -13.83 14.75
N GLN A 247 6.66 -14.61 14.74
CA GLN A 247 6.53 -15.77 15.62
C GLN A 247 7.06 -17.06 14.98
N PHE A 248 6.90 -17.22 13.67
CA PHE A 248 7.04 -18.52 13.02
C PHE A 248 7.97 -18.54 11.80
N ASN A 249 8.58 -17.43 11.40
CA ASN A 249 9.55 -17.47 10.31
C ASN A 249 10.79 -18.28 10.74
N PRO A 250 11.10 -19.42 10.09
CA PRO A 250 12.13 -20.34 10.58
C PRO A 250 13.56 -19.77 10.52
N ARG A 251 13.76 -18.69 9.76
CA ARG A 251 15.06 -18.03 9.58
C ARG A 251 15.13 -16.69 10.32
N LEU A 252 14.16 -15.82 10.10
CA LEU A 252 14.19 -14.44 10.57
C LEU A 252 13.83 -14.26 12.06
N THR A 253 13.41 -15.35 12.73
CA THR A 253 13.26 -15.40 14.19
C THR A 253 14.53 -15.80 14.94
N LYS A 254 15.59 -16.19 14.21
CA LYS A 254 16.91 -16.44 14.79
C LYS A 254 17.62 -15.12 15.03
N ASP A 255 18.67 -15.12 15.85
CA ASP A 255 19.58 -13.98 15.94
C ASP A 255 20.33 -13.76 14.60
N GLU A 256 20.87 -12.56 14.41
CA GLU A 256 21.51 -12.13 13.15
C GLU A 256 22.66 -13.07 12.72
N GLN A 257 23.44 -13.59 13.67
CA GLN A 257 24.58 -14.47 13.36
C GLN A 257 24.09 -15.84 12.90
N THR A 258 23.13 -16.43 13.63
CA THR A 258 22.50 -17.70 13.24
C THR A 258 21.79 -17.58 11.90
N PHE A 259 21.10 -16.47 11.64
CA PHE A 259 20.46 -16.21 10.35
C PHE A 259 21.48 -16.20 9.20
N GLN A 260 22.59 -15.46 9.33
CA GLN A 260 23.65 -15.41 8.32
C GLN A 260 24.21 -16.80 8.05
N GLY A 261 24.54 -17.55 9.10
CA GLY A 261 25.04 -18.92 8.98
C GLY A 261 24.05 -19.85 8.26
N ILE A 262 22.74 -19.73 8.50
CA ILE A 262 21.73 -20.50 7.76
C ILE A 262 21.75 -20.13 6.28
N MET A 263 21.75 -18.83 5.95
CA MET A 263 21.66 -18.35 4.57
C MET A 263 22.89 -18.75 3.73
N GLU A 264 24.09 -18.67 4.32
CA GLU A 264 25.35 -19.08 3.67
C GLU A 264 25.39 -20.58 3.33
N ASN A 265 24.66 -21.41 4.10
CA ASN A 265 24.69 -22.86 3.96
C ASN A 265 23.48 -23.45 3.19
N LEU A 266 22.65 -22.62 2.54
CA LEU A 266 21.48 -23.10 1.79
C LEU A 266 21.85 -23.90 0.52
N ASN A 267 23.06 -23.75 -0.03
CA ASN A 267 23.56 -24.47 -1.21
C ASN A 267 22.54 -24.54 -2.37
N LEU A 268 21.91 -23.39 -2.69
CA LEU A 268 20.87 -23.32 -3.71
C LEU A 268 21.48 -23.36 -5.12
N PRO A 269 20.80 -23.98 -6.11
CA PRO A 269 21.26 -23.96 -7.49
C PRO A 269 21.30 -22.53 -8.05
N TYR A 270 22.09 -22.35 -9.10
CA TYR A 270 22.10 -21.11 -9.88
C TYR A 270 20.69 -20.77 -10.38
N PRO A 271 20.20 -19.52 -10.27
CA PRO A 271 18.84 -19.19 -10.69
C PRO A 271 18.67 -19.33 -12.21
N LYS A 272 17.70 -20.15 -12.61
CA LYS A 272 17.55 -20.64 -14.00
C LYS A 272 17.38 -19.55 -15.07
N LYS A 273 16.72 -18.43 -14.73
CA LYS A 273 16.40 -17.35 -15.67
C LYS A 273 17.26 -16.09 -15.46
N MET A 274 18.20 -16.08 -14.51
CA MET A 274 18.90 -14.84 -14.11
C MET A 274 19.65 -14.16 -15.26
N ASP A 275 20.33 -14.94 -16.10
CA ASP A 275 21.13 -14.43 -17.23
C ASP A 275 20.28 -13.82 -18.35
N ILE A 276 18.95 -14.05 -18.31
CA ILE A 276 17.98 -13.48 -19.25
C ILE A 276 17.21 -12.35 -18.56
N ALA A 277 16.67 -12.65 -17.38
CA ALA A 277 15.79 -11.77 -16.62
C ALA A 277 16.51 -10.50 -16.15
N VAL A 278 17.70 -10.61 -15.54
CA VAL A 278 18.38 -9.43 -14.99
C VAL A 278 18.76 -8.43 -16.08
N PRO A 279 19.40 -8.82 -17.20
CA PRO A 279 19.67 -7.89 -18.30
C PRO A 279 18.39 -7.25 -18.86
N ALA A 280 17.32 -8.03 -19.02
CA ALA A 280 16.02 -7.51 -19.47
C ALA A 280 15.44 -6.46 -18.51
N ASN A 281 15.49 -6.76 -17.21
CA ASN A 281 14.83 -5.97 -16.18
C ASN A 281 15.58 -4.68 -15.88
N VAL A 282 16.92 -4.67 -16.02
CA VAL A 282 17.74 -3.45 -15.95
C VAL A 282 17.31 -2.42 -17.01
N VAL A 283 16.75 -2.86 -18.14
CA VAL A 283 16.21 -1.99 -19.20
C VAL A 283 14.68 -1.97 -19.24
N CYS A 284 14.01 -2.14 -18.10
CA CYS A 284 12.55 -2.06 -17.95
C CYS A 284 11.77 -3.14 -18.75
N GLY A 285 12.39 -4.27 -19.05
CA GLY A 285 11.80 -5.33 -19.88
C GLY A 285 11.67 -4.93 -21.36
N LEU A 286 12.26 -3.80 -21.75
CA LEU A 286 12.36 -3.39 -23.14
C LEU A 286 13.58 -4.09 -23.73
N GLN A 287 13.37 -5.28 -24.28
CA GLN A 287 14.38 -5.90 -25.11
C GLN A 287 14.52 -5.04 -26.37
N ASP A 288 15.76 -4.66 -26.70
CA ASP A 288 16.05 -4.38 -28.10
C ASP A 288 15.71 -5.67 -28.84
N LEU A 289 14.82 -5.59 -29.85
CA LEU A 289 14.67 -6.66 -30.81
C LEU A 289 16.02 -6.77 -31.54
N VAL A 290 16.99 -7.48 -30.94
CA VAL A 290 18.01 -8.16 -31.70
C VAL A 290 17.23 -9.25 -32.43
N ASN A 291 16.64 -8.84 -33.55
CA ASN A 291 16.16 -9.75 -34.57
C ASN A 291 17.29 -10.75 -34.78
N ASN A 292 17.06 -12.00 -34.39
CA ASN A 292 17.86 -13.10 -34.89
C ASN A 292 17.56 -13.17 -36.39
N VAL A 293 18.39 -12.47 -37.16
CA VAL A 293 18.59 -12.68 -38.61
C VAL A 293 19.34 -13.99 -38.78
#